data_AF-A0A7X6ZIS6-F1
#
_entry.id   AF-A0A7X6ZIS6-F1
#
_cell.length_a   1.000
_cell.length_b   1.000
_cell.length_c   1.000
_cell.angle_alpha   90.00
_cell.angle_beta   90.00
_cell.angle_gamma   90.00
#
_symmetry.space_group_name_H-M   'P 1'
#
loop_
_entity.id
_entity.type
_entity.pdbx_description
1 polymer ?
#
loop_
_entity_poly.entity_id
_entity_poly.type
_entity_poly.pdbx_seq_one_letter_code
_entity_poly.pdbx_strand_id
1 'polypeptide(L)'
;MQTKQFKVIFESQGRMSSVLPGSALLEAAAKAGLIIEAHCGGAGTCAKCRVQITAGAAPPTAAEQAAFTSPELQAGWRLACQTLVQQDMKLQVPASALLTDQMQILAATSSRKIELIPAIRKFFVQMPAPSPDDARADCLRLREALGPFQMDLELLRQLPARLRAENFTGTAVLAAQHLIAFEAGDTSKQLYGAAFDIGTTTLVGTLLDLRTGAEKALVARPNPQIQYGDDVLSRIRHATLQPEGLADLRRVLLEALTDMLSHLCDQAAVTCQQIYEVVLAGNTAMQQILCGIDSRFLGELPFAPVQAAGLAGAAQQLGLSIAPGGRAYVLPIIGGFVGGDTVASMLASRILERETPLLLVDLGTNGEIVLAHDGRLWCASTAAGPVFEGARLSCGMRAEPGAIEKVVLNDDLHLEVIGQLPPKGICGSGLIDLIAALLNHGILTPAGQLLAPDALPARLPVALAQRVRLNRSGAPEFLVCQREREPLLLTQRDIREVQLGAGAIRAGITLLLKQARINPRAIRAVLLSGGFGNFIRHQHAQRIGLLPPDIEHKRITSLGNAALSGAKWVLLNTAARHQAEIIA
;
A
#
# COMPACT_ATOMS: atom_id res chain seq x y z
N MET A 1 13.23 1.50 -28.86
CA MET A 1 12.22 2.16 -29.70
C MET A 1 10.96 2.32 -28.87
N GLN A 2 10.39 3.53 -28.80
CA GLN A 2 9.12 3.76 -28.14
C GLN A 2 8.04 2.91 -28.82
N THR A 3 7.31 2.11 -28.04
CA THR A 3 6.19 1.35 -28.59
C THR A 3 5.09 2.32 -28.98
N LYS A 4 4.64 2.26 -30.24
CA LYS A 4 3.49 3.05 -30.72
C LYS A 4 2.29 2.77 -29.83
N GLN A 5 1.82 3.77 -29.08
CA GLN A 5 0.59 3.69 -28.33
C GLN A 5 -0.61 4.00 -29.23
N PHE A 6 -1.74 3.39 -28.92
CA PHE A 6 -3.00 3.66 -29.59
C PHE A 6 -3.90 4.54 -28.74
N LYS A 7 -4.59 5.44 -29.41
CA LYS A 7 -5.50 6.40 -28.84
C LYS A 7 -6.89 5.80 -28.73
N VAL A 8 -7.45 5.81 -27.54
CA VAL A 8 -8.83 5.38 -27.28
C VAL A 8 -9.64 6.60 -26.86
N ILE A 9 -10.70 6.90 -27.60
CA ILE A 9 -11.57 8.07 -27.39
C ILE A 9 -12.93 7.58 -26.88
N PHE A 10 -13.33 8.08 -25.70
CA PHE A 10 -14.61 7.80 -25.05
C PHE A 10 -15.56 8.95 -25.35
N GLU A 11 -16.29 8.83 -26.47
CA GLU A 11 -17.07 9.92 -27.09
C GLU A 11 -18.14 10.49 -26.15
N SER A 12 -18.88 9.60 -25.48
CA SER A 12 -19.97 9.96 -24.56
C SER A 12 -19.51 10.71 -23.30
N GLN A 13 -18.23 10.62 -22.92
CA GLN A 13 -17.68 11.25 -21.72
C GLN A 13 -16.65 12.34 -22.04
N GLY A 14 -16.34 12.57 -23.31
CA GLY A 14 -15.33 13.54 -23.74
C GLY A 14 -13.92 13.24 -23.21
N ARG A 15 -13.61 11.96 -22.94
CA ARG A 15 -12.32 11.54 -22.36
C ARG A 15 -11.50 10.74 -23.35
N MET A 16 -10.21 10.62 -23.05
CA MET A 16 -9.27 9.90 -23.90
C MET A 16 -8.13 9.29 -23.09
N SER A 17 -7.55 8.22 -23.63
CA SER A 17 -6.35 7.58 -23.08
C SER A 17 -5.45 7.08 -24.21
N SER A 18 -4.16 6.99 -23.94
CA SER A 18 -3.20 6.28 -24.81
C SER A 18 -2.70 5.02 -24.12
N VAL A 19 -2.77 3.88 -24.80
CA VAL A 19 -2.40 2.56 -24.25
C VAL A 19 -1.56 1.75 -25.23
N LEU A 20 -0.85 0.73 -24.74
CA LEU A 20 -0.08 -0.17 -25.58
C LEU A 20 -0.99 -1.04 -26.49
N PRO A 21 -0.50 -1.46 -27.66
CA PRO A 21 -1.12 -2.52 -28.44
C PRO A 21 -1.35 -3.76 -27.58
N GLY A 22 -2.56 -4.33 -27.64
CA GLY A 22 -2.96 -5.47 -26.83
C GLY A 22 -3.45 -5.15 -25.42
N SER A 23 -3.50 -3.88 -25.01
CA SER A 23 -4.12 -3.51 -23.73
C SER A 23 -5.63 -3.76 -23.81
N ALA A 24 -6.26 -4.21 -22.72
CA ALA A 24 -7.71 -4.36 -22.68
C ALA A 24 -8.39 -2.99 -22.71
N LEU A 25 -9.53 -2.88 -23.37
CA LEU A 25 -10.28 -1.62 -23.47
C LEU A 25 -10.78 -1.13 -22.10
N LEU A 26 -11.06 -2.07 -21.18
CA LEU A 26 -11.39 -1.78 -19.78
C LEU A 26 -10.26 -1.00 -19.09
N GLU A 27 -9.01 -1.32 -19.40
CA GLU A 27 -7.85 -0.64 -18.85
C GLU A 27 -7.66 0.76 -19.45
N ALA A 28 -7.90 0.90 -20.76
CA ALA A 28 -7.94 2.21 -21.42
C ALA A 28 -8.98 3.13 -20.76
N ALA A 29 -10.16 2.58 -20.41
CA ALA A 29 -11.21 3.33 -19.71
C ALA A 29 -10.73 3.78 -18.34
N ALA A 30 -10.15 2.87 -17.55
CA ALA A 30 -9.59 3.20 -16.24
C ALA A 30 -8.52 4.30 -16.32
N LYS A 31 -7.64 4.24 -17.33
CA LYS A 31 -6.60 5.28 -17.57
C LYS A 31 -7.19 6.64 -17.97
N ALA A 32 -8.35 6.65 -18.63
CA ALA A 32 -9.14 7.86 -18.86
C ALA A 32 -9.97 8.30 -17.63
N GLY A 33 -9.81 7.65 -16.48
CA GLY A 33 -10.56 7.89 -15.25
C GLY A 33 -12.02 7.44 -15.31
N LEU A 34 -12.37 6.57 -16.25
CA LEU A 34 -13.71 5.98 -16.40
C LEU A 34 -13.70 4.58 -15.77
N ILE A 35 -14.53 4.38 -14.76
CA ILE A 35 -14.68 3.06 -14.11
C ILE A 35 -15.86 2.36 -14.78
N ILE A 36 -15.57 1.32 -15.56
CA ILE A 36 -16.58 0.47 -16.19
C ILE A 36 -16.83 -0.75 -15.29
N GLU A 37 -18.10 -1.07 -15.02
CA GLU A 37 -18.49 -2.23 -14.22
C GLU A 37 -18.03 -3.55 -14.86
N ALA A 38 -17.06 -4.21 -14.23
CA ALA A 38 -16.57 -5.51 -14.66
C ALA A 38 -16.71 -6.53 -13.53
N HIS A 39 -17.94 -6.90 -13.15
CA HIS A 39 -18.22 -7.80 -12.02
C HIS A 39 -17.63 -9.21 -12.17
N CYS A 40 -17.30 -9.65 -13.39
CA CYS A 40 -16.58 -10.90 -13.62
C CYS A 40 -15.05 -10.74 -13.55
N GLY A 41 -14.55 -9.53 -13.29
CA GLY A 41 -13.14 -9.17 -13.30
C GLY A 41 -12.46 -9.53 -14.62
N GLY A 42 -13.17 -9.31 -15.72
CA GLY A 42 -12.61 -9.54 -17.05
C GLY A 42 -12.57 -10.98 -17.54
N ALA A 43 -13.35 -11.89 -16.94
CA ALA A 43 -13.55 -13.24 -17.47
C ALA A 43 -14.53 -13.31 -18.66
N GLY A 44 -15.17 -12.19 -19.05
CA GLY A 44 -16.08 -12.14 -20.19
C GLY A 44 -17.48 -12.72 -19.96
N THR A 45 -17.86 -13.09 -18.73
CA THR A 45 -19.09 -13.87 -18.46
C THR A 45 -20.28 -13.06 -17.94
N CYS A 46 -20.08 -11.83 -17.46
CA CYS A 46 -21.16 -11.05 -16.83
C CYS A 46 -21.89 -10.06 -17.75
N ALA A 47 -21.33 -9.78 -18.93
CA ALA A 47 -21.78 -8.75 -19.89
C ALA A 47 -21.96 -7.30 -19.35
N LYS A 48 -21.53 -7.00 -18.10
CA LYS A 48 -21.68 -5.68 -17.48
C LYS A 48 -20.74 -4.61 -18.04
N CYS A 49 -19.56 -5.01 -18.52
CA CYS A 49 -18.59 -4.09 -19.12
C CYS A 49 -18.88 -3.80 -20.61
N ARG A 50 -20.16 -3.76 -21.00
CA ARG A 50 -20.56 -3.56 -22.38
C ARG A 50 -20.21 -2.15 -22.84
N VAL A 51 -19.69 -2.06 -24.05
CA VAL A 51 -19.35 -0.80 -24.73
C VAL A 51 -19.75 -0.91 -26.19
N GLN A 52 -19.96 0.22 -26.85
CA GLN A 52 -20.23 0.27 -28.27
C GLN A 52 -19.05 0.93 -28.99
N ILE A 53 -18.32 0.16 -29.79
CA ILE A 53 -17.19 0.68 -30.57
C ILE A 53 -17.74 1.28 -31.86
N THR A 54 -17.54 2.59 -32.03
CA THR A 54 -17.99 3.36 -33.19
C THR A 54 -16.97 3.39 -34.31
N ALA A 55 -15.67 3.23 -33.99
CA ALA A 55 -14.60 3.06 -34.97
C ALA A 55 -13.45 2.19 -34.44
N GLY A 56 -12.85 1.41 -35.34
CA GLY A 56 -11.67 0.59 -35.03
C GLY A 56 -11.96 -0.76 -34.37
N ALA A 57 -13.19 -1.28 -34.47
CA ALA A 57 -13.58 -2.55 -33.85
C ALA A 57 -12.82 -3.76 -34.42
N ALA A 58 -12.35 -4.63 -33.52
CA ALA A 58 -11.83 -5.94 -33.87
C ALA A 58 -12.97 -6.98 -34.04
N PRO A 59 -12.71 -8.13 -34.69
CA PRO A 59 -13.64 -9.25 -34.70
C PRO A 59 -14.02 -9.68 -33.27
N PRO A 60 -15.28 -10.07 -33.02
CA PRO A 60 -15.73 -10.44 -31.68
C PRO A 60 -15.11 -11.77 -31.24
N THR A 61 -14.63 -11.80 -30.00
CA THR A 61 -14.15 -12.99 -29.28
C THR A 61 -15.28 -13.99 -29.02
N ALA A 62 -14.95 -15.25 -28.70
CA ALA A 62 -15.95 -16.25 -28.35
C ALA A 62 -16.82 -15.84 -27.14
N ALA A 63 -16.23 -15.14 -26.17
CA ALA A 63 -16.97 -14.61 -25.03
C ALA A 63 -17.97 -13.51 -25.45
N GLU A 64 -17.60 -12.66 -26.40
CA GLU A 64 -18.51 -11.63 -26.94
C GLU A 64 -19.62 -12.23 -27.80
N GLN A 65 -19.31 -13.28 -28.57
CA GLN A 65 -20.31 -14.04 -29.33
C GLN A 65 -21.32 -14.75 -28.43
N ALA A 66 -20.91 -15.18 -27.24
CA ALA A 66 -21.81 -15.72 -26.22
C ALA A 66 -22.61 -14.64 -25.49
N ALA A 67 -22.08 -13.42 -25.37
CA ALA A 67 -22.67 -12.33 -24.59
C ALA A 67 -23.64 -11.44 -25.38
N PHE A 68 -23.50 -11.34 -26.70
CA PHE A 68 -24.28 -10.45 -27.56
C PHE A 68 -24.88 -11.17 -28.76
N THR A 69 -26.03 -10.69 -29.21
CA THR A 69 -26.66 -11.18 -30.44
C THR A 69 -25.91 -10.73 -31.70
N SER A 70 -26.08 -11.42 -32.83
CA SER A 70 -25.44 -11.02 -34.10
C SER A 70 -25.72 -9.56 -34.50
N PRO A 71 -26.96 -9.02 -34.37
CA PRO A 71 -27.23 -7.61 -34.64
C PRO A 71 -26.48 -6.66 -33.68
N GLU A 72 -26.38 -6.99 -32.39
CA GLU A 72 -25.63 -6.18 -31.44
C GLU A 72 -24.13 -6.16 -31.78
N LEU A 73 -23.56 -7.31 -32.15
CA LEU A 73 -22.17 -7.40 -32.59
C LEU A 73 -21.92 -6.58 -33.86
N GLN A 74 -22.86 -6.58 -34.81
CA GLN A 74 -22.80 -5.74 -36.01
C GLN A 74 -22.92 -4.25 -35.69
N ALA A 75 -23.70 -3.89 -34.67
CA ALA A 75 -23.81 -2.52 -34.17
C ALA A 75 -22.60 -2.07 -33.33
N GLY A 76 -21.56 -2.89 -33.21
CA GLY A 76 -20.31 -2.56 -32.53
C GLY A 76 -20.30 -2.85 -31.03
N TRP A 77 -21.31 -3.54 -30.48
CA TRP A 77 -21.31 -3.92 -29.07
C TRP A 77 -20.23 -4.96 -28.78
N ARG A 78 -19.43 -4.69 -27.74
CA ARG A 78 -18.32 -5.53 -27.30
C ARG A 78 -18.19 -5.52 -25.77
N LEU A 79 -17.39 -6.44 -25.24
CA LEU A 79 -17.05 -6.49 -23.82
C LEU A 79 -15.72 -5.77 -23.63
N ALA A 80 -15.71 -4.63 -22.94
CA ALA A 80 -14.48 -3.84 -22.74
C ALA A 80 -13.35 -4.67 -22.10
N CYS A 81 -13.68 -5.68 -21.30
CA CYS A 81 -12.70 -6.55 -20.67
C CYS A 81 -12.10 -7.62 -21.57
N GLN A 82 -12.71 -7.93 -22.71
CA GLN A 82 -12.25 -8.92 -23.69
C GLN A 82 -11.66 -8.27 -24.93
N THR A 83 -12.13 -7.08 -25.29
CA THR A 83 -11.60 -6.35 -26.44
C THR A 83 -10.19 -5.83 -26.16
N LEU A 84 -9.25 -6.20 -27.03
CA LEU A 84 -7.88 -5.71 -27.00
C LEU A 84 -7.70 -4.54 -27.99
N VAL A 85 -6.98 -3.50 -27.56
CA VAL A 85 -6.70 -2.32 -28.38
C VAL A 85 -5.57 -2.62 -29.35
N GLN A 86 -5.87 -2.69 -30.65
CA GLN A 86 -4.88 -2.97 -31.70
C GLN A 86 -4.68 -1.82 -32.69
N GLN A 87 -5.50 -0.78 -32.59
CA GLN A 87 -5.44 0.43 -33.40
C GLN A 87 -6.11 1.58 -32.62
N ASP A 88 -6.11 2.79 -33.17
CA ASP A 88 -6.88 3.89 -32.58
C ASP A 88 -8.38 3.54 -32.63
N MET A 89 -9.06 3.71 -31.49
CA MET A 89 -10.46 3.32 -31.32
C MET A 89 -11.31 4.50 -30.86
N LYS A 90 -12.55 4.53 -31.33
CA LYS A 90 -13.61 5.40 -30.80
C LYS A 90 -14.73 4.52 -30.27
N LEU A 91 -15.24 4.87 -29.10
CA LEU A 91 -16.33 4.14 -28.49
C LEU A 91 -17.22 5.03 -27.64
N GLN A 92 -18.41 4.50 -27.38
CA GLN A 92 -19.37 5.01 -26.42
C GLN A 92 -19.49 4.03 -25.26
N VAL A 93 -19.48 4.58 -24.04
CA VAL A 93 -19.73 3.80 -22.82
C VAL A 93 -21.12 4.18 -22.33
N PRO A 94 -22.10 3.24 -22.34
CA PRO A 94 -23.43 3.52 -21.84
C PRO A 94 -23.38 3.83 -20.34
N ALA A 95 -24.23 4.76 -19.89
CA ALA A 95 -24.28 5.16 -18.48
C ALA A 95 -24.51 3.97 -17.53
N SER A 96 -25.27 2.96 -17.97
CA SER A 96 -25.53 1.72 -17.23
C SER A 96 -24.29 0.84 -17.01
N ALA A 97 -23.20 1.06 -17.74
CA ALA A 97 -21.94 0.36 -17.57
C ALA A 97 -20.91 1.17 -16.78
N LEU A 98 -21.20 2.45 -16.51
CA LEU A 98 -20.32 3.32 -15.72
C LEU A 98 -20.70 3.24 -14.24
N LEU A 99 -19.69 3.04 -13.41
CA LEU A 99 -19.79 3.26 -11.97
C LEU A 99 -19.86 4.77 -11.73
N THR A 100 -21.08 5.30 -11.65
CA THR A 100 -21.35 6.68 -11.25
C THR A 100 -21.30 6.75 -9.72
N ASP A 101 -20.51 7.70 -9.18
CA ASP A 101 -20.26 8.00 -7.76
C ASP A 101 -19.17 7.26 -6.95
N GLN A 102 -18.04 6.86 -7.56
CA GLN A 102 -16.80 6.57 -6.80
C GLN A 102 -15.50 7.02 -7.49
N MET A 103 -15.43 8.26 -8.01
CA MET A 103 -14.15 8.89 -8.40
C MET A 103 -13.34 9.31 -7.16
N GLN A 104 -12.91 8.35 -6.34
CA GLN A 104 -12.00 8.52 -5.20
C GLN A 104 -11.22 7.22 -4.94
N ILE A 105 -10.61 6.59 -5.96
CA ILE A 105 -9.94 5.28 -5.77
C ILE A 105 -8.47 5.27 -6.26
N LEU A 106 -7.99 6.33 -6.91
CA LEU A 106 -6.58 6.39 -7.35
C LEU A 106 -5.64 7.10 -6.35
N ALA A 107 -6.18 7.75 -5.32
CA ALA A 107 -5.44 8.34 -4.20
C ALA A 107 -6.25 8.38 -2.89
N ALA A 108 -7.43 7.76 -2.86
CA ALA A 108 -8.34 7.84 -1.72
C ALA A 108 -8.66 6.44 -1.18
N THR A 109 -8.25 6.26 0.06
CA THR A 109 -8.90 5.39 1.04
C THR A 109 -10.41 5.46 0.90
N SER A 110 -11.08 4.30 0.88
CA SER A 110 -12.52 4.09 1.10
C SER A 110 -13.28 5.37 1.49
N SER A 111 -14.06 5.91 0.56
CA SER A 111 -14.90 7.12 0.67
C SER A 111 -16.11 6.97 1.60
N ARG A 112 -16.00 6.18 2.67
CA ARG A 112 -16.97 6.19 3.77
C ARG A 112 -16.55 7.24 4.78
N LYS A 113 -17.48 8.14 5.14
CA LYS A 113 -17.30 9.12 6.23
C LYS A 113 -16.77 8.40 7.47
N ILE A 114 -15.49 8.62 7.78
CA ILE A 114 -14.89 8.18 9.03
C ILE A 114 -15.41 9.14 10.09
N GLU A 115 -16.05 8.60 11.13
CA GLU A 115 -16.37 9.40 12.31
C GLU A 115 -15.05 9.84 12.96
N LEU A 116 -14.88 11.14 13.15
CA LEU A 116 -13.66 11.72 13.68
C LEU A 116 -13.77 11.79 15.20
N ILE A 117 -13.04 10.91 15.87
CA ILE A 117 -12.92 10.87 17.33
C ILE A 117 -11.43 10.90 17.67
N PRO A 118 -10.70 11.98 17.33
CA PRO A 118 -9.27 12.05 17.59
C PRO A 118 -9.00 12.04 19.10
N ALA A 119 -7.83 11.52 19.49
CA ALA A 119 -7.41 11.53 20.90
C ALA A 119 -7.11 12.95 21.37
N ILE A 120 -6.63 13.81 20.48
CA ILE A 120 -6.32 15.21 20.78
C ILE A 120 -7.53 16.10 20.50
N ARG A 121 -7.84 16.98 21.45
CA ARG A 121 -8.91 17.99 21.35
C ARG A 121 -8.40 19.35 21.80
N LYS A 122 -8.89 20.40 21.14
CA LYS A 122 -8.58 21.79 21.49
C LYS A 122 -9.84 22.53 21.89
N PHE A 123 -9.74 23.30 22.96
CA PHE A 123 -10.82 24.12 23.50
C PHE A 123 -10.30 25.55 23.68
N PHE A 124 -10.84 26.48 22.90
CA PHE A 124 -10.62 27.89 23.18
C PHE A 124 -11.47 28.27 24.39
N VAL A 125 -10.83 28.82 25.42
CA VAL A 125 -11.46 29.18 26.69
C VAL A 125 -11.14 30.61 27.05
N GLN A 126 -12.13 31.27 27.63
CA GLN A 126 -12.00 32.58 28.24
C GLN A 126 -12.48 32.45 29.69
N MET A 127 -11.58 32.67 30.64
CA MET A 127 -11.86 32.51 32.06
C MET A 127 -11.68 33.84 32.79
N PRO A 128 -12.43 34.07 33.88
CA PRO A 128 -12.22 35.26 34.69
C PRO A 128 -10.85 35.20 35.38
N ALA A 129 -10.08 36.29 35.22
CA ALA A 129 -8.82 36.47 35.93
C ALA A 129 -9.05 36.51 37.46
N PRO A 130 -8.07 36.08 38.28
CA PRO A 130 -8.14 36.19 39.73
C PRO A 130 -8.38 37.63 40.17
N SER A 131 -9.23 37.79 41.18
CA SER A 131 -9.55 39.09 41.78
C SER A 131 -9.57 38.96 43.31
N PRO A 132 -9.63 40.06 44.06
CA PRO A 132 -9.79 39.99 45.52
C PRO A 132 -11.00 39.16 45.97
N ASP A 133 -12.10 39.20 45.20
CA ASP A 133 -13.34 38.46 45.49
C ASP A 133 -13.32 37.02 44.97
N ASP A 134 -12.36 36.67 44.11
CA ASP A 134 -12.19 35.33 43.55
C ASP A 134 -10.70 34.97 43.44
N ALA A 135 -10.15 34.39 44.51
CA ALA A 135 -8.77 33.93 44.61
C ALA A 135 -8.61 32.41 44.37
N ARG A 136 -9.59 31.75 43.73
CA ARG A 136 -9.53 30.31 43.43
C ARG A 136 -8.32 29.97 42.55
N ALA A 137 -7.79 28.76 42.74
CA ALA A 137 -6.61 28.24 42.05
C ALA A 137 -6.81 28.17 40.52
N ASP A 138 -5.73 28.44 39.78
CA ASP A 138 -5.71 28.41 38.30
C ASP A 138 -6.25 27.09 37.72
N CYS A 139 -5.86 25.95 38.30
CA CYS A 139 -6.34 24.64 37.86
C CYS A 139 -7.85 24.44 38.10
N LEU A 140 -8.42 25.03 39.16
CA LEU A 140 -9.85 24.94 39.42
C LEU A 140 -10.63 25.72 38.36
N ARG A 141 -10.19 26.95 38.03
CA ARG A 141 -10.78 27.76 36.94
C ARG A 141 -10.78 27.01 35.62
N LEU A 142 -9.65 26.38 35.29
CA LEU A 142 -9.51 25.65 34.04
C LEU A 142 -10.40 24.38 34.01
N ARG A 143 -10.56 23.70 35.14
CA ARG A 143 -11.47 22.54 35.26
C ARG A 143 -12.94 22.92 35.14
N GLU A 144 -13.33 24.11 35.61
CA GLU A 144 -14.69 24.62 35.42
C GLU A 144 -14.99 24.87 33.93
N ALA A 145 -13.99 25.33 33.17
CA ALA A 145 -14.13 25.56 31.73
C ALA A 145 -14.06 24.28 30.87
N LEU A 146 -13.28 23.27 31.27
CA LEU A 146 -12.97 22.11 30.44
C LEU A 146 -13.54 20.78 30.95
N GLY A 147 -13.95 20.72 32.22
CA GLY A 147 -14.17 19.47 32.94
C GLY A 147 -12.89 18.92 33.60
N PRO A 148 -12.97 17.74 34.22
CA PRO A 148 -11.84 17.13 34.92
C PRO A 148 -10.72 16.75 33.94
N PHE A 149 -9.49 17.08 34.32
CA PHE A 149 -8.29 16.67 33.60
C PHE A 149 -7.14 16.35 34.55
N GLN A 150 -6.19 15.56 34.05
CA GLN A 150 -4.86 15.35 34.60
C GLN A 150 -3.84 16.23 33.85
N MET A 151 -2.70 16.52 34.46
CA MET A 151 -1.57 17.15 33.78
C MET A 151 -0.25 16.75 34.42
N ASP A 152 0.81 16.73 33.63
CA ASP A 152 2.15 16.48 34.13
C ASP A 152 2.71 17.70 34.89
N LEU A 153 3.63 17.43 35.81
CA LEU A 153 4.26 18.44 36.66
C LEU A 153 4.96 19.55 35.84
N GLU A 154 5.49 19.21 34.67
CA GLU A 154 6.13 20.18 33.79
C GLU A 154 5.14 21.25 33.30
N LEU A 155 3.96 20.85 32.83
CA LEU A 155 2.94 21.81 32.41
C LEU A 155 2.41 22.59 33.60
N LEU A 156 2.21 21.93 34.75
CA LEU A 156 1.77 22.60 35.98
C LEU A 156 2.71 23.72 36.41
N ARG A 157 4.04 23.55 36.25
CA ARG A 157 5.04 24.59 36.53
C ARG A 157 4.92 25.80 35.59
N GLN A 158 4.52 25.59 34.34
CA GLN A 158 4.45 26.64 33.32
C GLN A 158 3.08 27.34 33.29
N LEU A 159 2.02 26.66 33.72
CA LEU A 159 0.64 27.11 33.58
C LEU A 159 0.36 28.49 34.19
N PRO A 160 0.80 28.83 35.42
CA PRO A 160 0.47 30.13 36.03
C PRO A 160 0.96 31.32 35.21
N ALA A 161 2.16 31.20 34.63
CA ALA A 161 2.75 32.24 33.79
C ALA A 161 2.01 32.34 32.45
N ARG A 162 1.71 31.21 31.81
CA ARG A 162 0.98 31.17 30.52
C ARG A 162 -0.43 31.77 30.63
N LEU A 163 -1.18 31.42 31.68
CA LEU A 163 -2.53 31.96 31.88
C LEU A 163 -2.52 33.47 32.08
N ARG A 164 -1.57 34.01 32.85
CA ARG A 164 -1.49 35.46 33.12
C ARG A 164 -1.03 36.25 31.90
N ALA A 165 -0.07 35.71 31.13
CA ALA A 165 0.40 36.36 29.90
C ALA A 165 -0.74 36.63 28.91
N GLU A 166 -1.73 35.74 28.87
CA GLU A 166 -2.85 35.80 27.94
C GLU A 166 -4.16 36.27 28.60
N ASN A 167 -4.10 36.91 29.78
CA ASN A 167 -5.27 37.36 30.54
C ASN A 167 -6.36 36.29 30.68
N PHE A 168 -5.94 35.05 30.99
CA PHE A 168 -6.79 33.88 31.18
C PHE A 168 -7.66 33.53 29.95
N THR A 169 -7.22 33.94 28.75
CA THR A 169 -7.85 33.64 27.47
C THR A 169 -6.88 32.86 26.60
N GLY A 170 -7.26 31.71 26.08
CA GLY A 170 -6.33 30.91 25.26
C GLY A 170 -6.89 29.55 24.90
N THR A 171 -6.06 28.72 24.27
CA THR A 171 -6.48 27.40 23.80
C THR A 171 -5.87 26.30 24.66
N ALA A 172 -6.72 25.53 25.34
CA ALA A 172 -6.34 24.33 26.05
C ALA A 172 -6.29 23.13 25.10
N VAL A 173 -5.22 22.33 25.19
CA VAL A 173 -5.02 21.13 24.37
C VAL A 173 -5.06 19.91 25.27
N LEU A 174 -5.99 18.98 25.01
CA LEU A 174 -6.14 17.74 25.77
C LEU A 174 -5.84 16.53 24.89
N ALA A 175 -5.04 15.60 25.41
CA ALA A 175 -4.94 14.23 24.94
C ALA A 175 -5.84 13.35 25.83
N ALA A 176 -7.00 12.95 25.32
CA ALA A 176 -8.09 12.38 26.11
C ALA A 176 -8.45 13.27 27.31
N GLN A 177 -8.16 12.85 28.55
CA GLN A 177 -8.39 13.63 29.77
C GLN A 177 -7.10 14.22 30.36
N HIS A 178 -6.02 14.29 29.58
CA HIS A 178 -4.74 14.85 30.02
C HIS A 178 -4.47 16.17 29.30
N LEU A 179 -4.37 17.27 30.04
CA LEU A 179 -3.98 18.56 29.50
C LEU A 179 -2.49 18.54 29.16
N ILE A 180 -2.18 18.70 27.88
CA ILE A 180 -0.80 18.63 27.36
C ILE A 180 -0.22 20.01 27.02
N ALA A 181 -1.08 21.00 26.76
CA ALA A 181 -0.64 22.38 26.50
C ALA A 181 -1.74 23.42 26.81
N PHE A 182 -1.30 24.66 27.07
CA PHE A 182 -2.13 25.86 27.00
C PHE A 182 -1.43 26.88 26.09
N GLU A 183 -2.12 27.30 25.04
CA GLU A 183 -1.59 28.09 23.92
C GLU A 183 -2.19 29.50 23.90
N ALA A 184 -1.39 30.46 23.42
CA ALA A 184 -1.82 31.84 23.25
C ALA A 184 -2.89 31.98 22.15
N GLY A 185 -3.93 32.76 22.41
CA GLY A 185 -5.02 33.01 21.45
C GLY A 185 -5.88 31.78 21.09
N ASP A 186 -6.69 31.93 20.03
CA ASP A 186 -7.53 30.86 19.48
C ASP A 186 -6.79 30.07 18.39
N THR A 187 -6.19 28.96 18.79
CA THR A 187 -5.53 27.98 17.92
C THR A 187 -6.39 26.74 17.69
N SER A 188 -7.67 26.77 18.07
CA SER A 188 -8.58 25.62 17.98
C SER A 188 -8.72 25.07 16.56
N LYS A 189 -8.44 25.90 15.56
CA LYS A 189 -8.45 25.52 14.14
C LYS A 189 -7.19 24.80 13.66
N GLN A 190 -6.09 24.87 14.42
CA GLN A 190 -4.78 24.34 14.06
C GLN A 190 -4.53 23.05 14.85
N LEU A 191 -4.97 21.92 14.32
CA LEU A 191 -4.87 20.64 15.00
C LEU A 191 -4.46 19.56 13.99
N TYR A 192 -3.17 19.20 14.02
CA TYR A 192 -2.60 18.23 13.09
C TYR A 192 -2.03 17.02 13.81
N GLY A 193 -1.97 15.91 13.09
CA GLY A 193 -1.29 14.69 13.49
C GLY A 193 -0.65 14.02 12.30
N ALA A 194 0.31 13.14 12.54
CA ALA A 194 1.00 12.40 11.49
C ALA A 194 0.83 10.90 11.67
N ALA A 195 0.71 10.16 10.57
CA ALA A 195 0.68 8.70 10.57
C ALA A 195 1.81 8.16 9.70
N PHE A 196 2.49 7.13 10.20
CA PHE A 196 3.63 6.50 9.53
C PHE A 196 3.44 4.99 9.38
N ASP A 197 3.82 4.50 8.20
CA ASP A 197 4.09 3.10 7.90
C ASP A 197 5.61 2.92 7.82
N ILE A 198 6.16 2.16 8.76
CA ILE A 198 7.58 1.87 8.93
C ILE A 198 7.86 0.50 8.32
N GLY A 199 7.92 0.48 6.99
CA GLY A 199 8.30 -0.71 6.24
C GLY A 199 9.80 -0.97 6.32
N THR A 200 10.19 -2.23 6.10
CA THR A 200 11.60 -2.64 6.05
C THR A 200 12.33 -1.91 4.92
N THR A 201 11.73 -1.78 3.74
CA THR A 201 12.36 -1.13 2.58
C THR A 201 11.97 0.34 2.41
N THR A 202 10.73 0.69 2.76
CA THR A 202 10.13 1.99 2.48
C THR A 202 9.45 2.53 3.72
N LEU A 203 9.69 3.80 4.01
CA LEU A 203 8.97 4.58 5.01
C LEU A 203 7.95 5.44 4.28
N VAL A 204 6.70 5.44 4.74
CA VAL A 204 5.66 6.30 4.20
C VAL A 204 4.99 7.05 5.34
N GLY A 205 4.86 8.36 5.20
CA GLY A 205 4.29 9.25 6.20
C GLY A 205 3.25 10.18 5.60
N THR A 206 2.21 10.50 6.37
CA THR A 206 1.18 11.46 5.99
C THR A 206 0.89 12.41 7.14
N LEU A 207 0.52 13.65 6.79
CA LEU A 207 0.05 14.66 7.72
C LEU A 207 -1.46 14.88 7.52
N LEU A 208 -2.20 14.86 8.62
CA LEU A 208 -3.65 14.99 8.64
C LEU A 208 -4.08 16.18 9.49
N ASP A 209 -5.11 16.89 9.03
CA ASP A 209 -5.92 17.76 9.89
C ASP A 209 -6.89 16.87 10.69
N LEU A 210 -6.73 16.82 12.02
CA LEU A 210 -7.51 15.91 12.87
C LEU A 210 -8.97 16.37 13.05
N ARG A 211 -9.29 17.61 12.70
CA ARG A 211 -10.66 18.14 12.77
C ARG A 211 -11.48 17.73 11.56
N THR A 212 -10.84 17.64 10.40
CA THR A 212 -11.51 17.38 9.13
C THR A 212 -11.20 15.99 8.56
N GLY A 213 -10.15 15.33 9.06
CA GLY A 213 -9.62 14.09 8.50
C GLY A 213 -8.89 14.29 7.17
N ALA A 214 -8.70 15.54 6.72
CA ALA A 214 -8.12 15.84 5.43
C ALA A 214 -6.61 15.56 5.42
N GLU A 215 -6.15 14.82 4.41
CA GLU A 215 -4.73 14.64 4.12
C GLU A 215 -4.14 15.94 3.56
N LYS A 216 -3.11 16.45 4.24
CA LYS A 216 -2.47 17.73 3.91
C LYS A 216 -1.17 17.53 3.14
N ALA A 217 -0.46 16.45 3.43
CA ALA A 217 0.79 16.10 2.79
C ALA A 217 1.04 14.59 2.88
N LEU A 218 1.86 14.08 1.96
CA LEU A 218 2.28 12.68 1.88
C LEU A 218 3.76 12.65 1.46
N VAL A 219 4.55 11.85 2.15
CA VAL A 219 5.97 11.64 1.84
C VAL A 219 6.30 10.16 1.88
N ALA A 220 7.12 9.71 0.92
CA ALA A 220 7.71 8.38 0.91
C ALA A 220 9.22 8.49 0.75
N ARG A 221 9.96 7.62 1.45
CA ARG A 221 11.42 7.54 1.42
C ARG A 221 11.90 6.09 1.52
N PRO A 222 13.05 5.75 0.94
CA PRO A 222 13.75 4.51 1.30
C PRO A 222 14.05 4.48 2.80
N ASN A 223 13.93 3.31 3.43
CA ASN A 223 14.34 3.15 4.82
C ASN A 223 15.89 3.12 4.89
N PRO A 224 16.55 4.09 5.56
CA PRO A 224 18.01 4.20 5.58
C PRO A 224 18.69 3.05 6.32
N GLN A 225 17.95 2.25 7.09
CA GLN A 225 18.46 1.04 7.73
C GLN A 225 18.94 -0.03 6.75
N ILE A 226 18.64 0.12 5.45
CA ILE A 226 19.18 -0.74 4.38
C ILE A 226 20.70 -0.85 4.42
N GLN A 227 21.41 0.18 4.88
CA GLN A 227 22.88 0.15 5.02
C GLN A 227 23.38 -0.87 6.06
N TYR A 228 22.52 -1.30 6.97
CA TYR A 228 22.82 -2.29 8.03
C TYR A 228 22.20 -3.67 7.75
N GLY A 229 21.30 -3.76 6.77
CA GLY A 229 20.63 -4.99 6.40
C GLY A 229 19.44 -4.77 5.46
N ASP A 230 19.35 -5.61 4.42
CA ASP A 230 18.29 -5.60 3.42
C ASP A 230 16.94 -6.12 3.95
N ASP A 231 16.96 -6.88 5.04
CA ASP A 231 15.78 -7.54 5.61
C ASP A 231 15.75 -7.46 7.15
N VAL A 232 14.65 -7.91 7.74
CA VAL A 232 14.43 -7.86 9.19
C VAL A 232 15.47 -8.67 9.96
N LEU A 233 15.82 -9.87 9.50
CA LEU A 233 16.76 -10.76 10.21
C LEU A 233 18.19 -10.22 10.19
N SER A 234 18.64 -9.67 9.06
CA SER A 234 19.96 -9.03 8.97
C SER A 234 20.06 -7.82 9.90
N ARG A 235 19.00 -7.04 10.07
CA ARG A 235 18.94 -5.92 11.03
C ARG A 235 18.94 -6.39 12.48
N ILE A 236 18.15 -7.42 12.81
CA ILE A 236 18.18 -8.04 14.16
C ILE A 236 19.59 -8.55 14.48
N ARG A 237 20.24 -9.19 13.50
CA ARG A 237 21.62 -9.67 13.64
C ARG A 237 22.60 -8.52 13.85
N HIS A 238 22.45 -7.41 13.13
CA HIS A 238 23.26 -6.21 13.35
C HIS A 238 23.07 -5.64 14.76
N ALA A 239 21.82 -5.47 15.19
CA ALA A 239 21.48 -5.04 16.55
C ALA A 239 22.04 -5.97 17.64
N THR A 240 22.16 -7.25 17.33
CA THR A 240 22.65 -8.27 18.28
C THR A 240 24.17 -8.35 18.34
N LEU A 241 24.85 -8.29 17.20
CA LEU A 241 26.29 -8.56 17.10
C LEU A 241 27.16 -7.31 17.27
N GLN A 242 26.62 -6.12 16.99
CA GLN A 242 27.36 -4.88 17.11
C GLN A 242 27.04 -4.21 18.45
N PRO A 243 28.05 -3.75 19.22
CA PRO A 243 27.83 -3.11 20.53
C PRO A 243 26.79 -1.97 20.52
N GLU A 244 26.76 -1.17 19.45
CA GLU A 244 25.82 -0.05 19.26
C GLU A 244 24.79 -0.31 18.15
N GLY A 245 24.63 -1.55 17.69
CA GLY A 245 23.87 -1.84 16.47
C GLY A 245 22.40 -1.43 16.55
N LEU A 246 21.76 -1.60 17.71
CA LEU A 246 20.39 -1.13 17.94
C LEU A 246 20.32 0.40 17.93
N ALA A 247 21.28 1.07 18.58
CA ALA A 247 21.34 2.52 18.63
C ALA A 247 21.56 3.12 17.23
N ASP A 248 22.41 2.51 16.41
CA ASP A 248 22.66 2.90 15.02
C ASP A 248 21.40 2.76 14.15
N LEU A 249 20.74 1.60 14.20
CA LEU A 249 19.50 1.34 13.47
C LEU A 249 18.38 2.31 13.88
N ARG A 250 18.26 2.58 15.18
CA ARG A 250 17.26 3.52 15.72
C ARG A 250 17.56 4.95 15.31
N ARG A 251 18.83 5.38 15.42
CA ARG A 251 19.26 6.74 15.10
C ARG A 251 18.91 7.10 13.65
N VAL A 252 19.30 6.27 12.69
CA VAL A 252 19.03 6.57 11.27
C VAL A 252 17.55 6.52 10.93
N LEU A 253 16.76 5.70 11.63
CA LEU A 253 15.31 5.68 11.48
C LEU A 253 14.67 6.96 12.03
N LEU A 254 15.08 7.42 13.21
CA LEU A 254 14.57 8.67 13.81
C LEU A 254 15.00 9.91 13.01
N GLU A 255 16.22 9.95 12.49
CA GLU A 255 16.69 10.99 11.57
C GLU A 255 15.76 11.06 10.34
N ALA A 256 15.49 9.92 9.69
CA ALA A 256 14.59 9.87 8.54
C ALA A 256 13.14 10.26 8.88
N LEU A 257 12.59 9.82 10.01
CA LEU A 257 11.24 10.20 10.43
C LEU A 257 11.15 11.71 10.74
N THR A 258 12.20 12.29 11.33
CA THR A 258 12.28 13.73 11.60
C THR A 258 12.34 14.53 10.32
N ASP A 259 13.18 14.12 9.36
CA ASP A 259 13.26 14.75 8.04
C ASP A 259 11.93 14.65 7.29
N MET A 260 11.26 13.49 7.36
CA MET A 260 9.94 13.28 6.77
C MET A 260 8.89 14.19 7.42
N LEU A 261 8.89 14.35 8.74
CA LEU A 261 8.00 15.30 9.44
C LEU A 261 8.23 16.73 8.96
N SER A 262 9.49 17.16 8.81
CA SER A 262 9.82 18.49 8.28
C SER A 262 9.26 18.68 6.87
N HIS A 263 9.48 17.72 5.97
CA HIS A 263 8.95 17.80 4.60
C HIS A 263 7.42 17.84 4.54
N LEU A 264 6.75 17.06 5.40
CA LEU A 264 5.29 17.09 5.51
C LEU A 264 4.81 18.46 5.98
N CYS A 265 5.51 19.06 6.94
CA CYS A 265 5.22 20.40 7.44
C CYS A 265 5.37 21.46 6.34
N ASP A 266 6.48 21.43 5.59
CA ASP A 266 6.76 22.36 4.52
C ASP A 266 5.70 22.29 3.40
N GLN A 267 5.32 21.08 2.98
CA GLN A 267 4.29 20.88 1.95
C GLN A 267 2.91 21.39 2.37
N ALA A 268 2.57 21.25 3.67
CA ALA A 268 1.28 21.64 4.20
C ALA A 268 1.23 23.08 4.74
N ALA A 269 2.36 23.81 4.71
CA ALA A 269 2.54 25.10 5.36
C ALA A 269 2.14 25.08 6.85
N VAL A 270 2.56 24.02 7.57
CA VAL A 270 2.41 23.89 9.02
C VAL A 270 3.79 23.79 9.68
N THR A 271 3.83 23.81 11.01
CA THR A 271 5.05 23.60 11.80
C THR A 271 4.95 22.33 12.62
N CYS A 272 6.09 21.70 12.95
CA CYS A 272 6.11 20.52 13.82
C CYS A 272 5.47 20.78 15.20
N GLN A 273 5.47 22.04 15.66
CA GLN A 273 4.84 22.48 16.91
C GLN A 273 3.31 22.46 16.86
N GLN A 274 2.71 22.27 15.68
CA GLN A 274 1.26 22.12 15.50
C GLN A 274 0.85 20.65 15.28
N ILE A 275 1.79 19.72 15.35
CA ILE A 275 1.54 18.27 15.32
C ILE A 275 1.44 17.78 16.77
N TYR A 276 0.28 17.24 17.15
CA TYR A 276 0.02 16.86 18.55
C TYR A 276 0.03 15.35 18.79
N GLU A 277 -0.11 14.55 17.72
CA GLU A 277 -0.06 13.10 17.83
C GLU A 277 0.60 12.49 16.59
N VAL A 278 1.43 11.48 16.82
CA VAL A 278 2.01 10.63 15.78
C VAL A 278 1.60 9.18 16.00
N VAL A 279 1.06 8.53 14.96
CA VAL A 279 0.73 7.09 14.98
C VAL A 279 1.71 6.33 14.09
N LEU A 280 2.30 5.24 14.58
CA LEU A 280 3.33 4.48 13.88
C LEU A 280 2.94 2.99 13.76
N ALA A 281 2.79 2.53 12.52
CA ALA A 281 2.60 1.14 12.15
C ALA A 281 3.89 0.59 11.52
N GLY A 282 4.16 -0.70 11.70
CA GLY A 282 5.31 -1.38 11.11
C GLY A 282 5.35 -2.82 11.59
N ASN A 283 6.18 -3.66 10.99
CA ASN A 283 6.38 -5.00 11.53
C ASN A 283 7.07 -4.94 12.90
N THR A 284 6.95 -6.02 13.66
CA THR A 284 7.40 -6.12 15.06
C THR A 284 8.85 -5.67 15.27
N ALA A 285 9.76 -6.06 14.36
CA ALA A 285 11.17 -5.66 14.48
C ALA A 285 11.37 -4.16 14.24
N MET A 286 10.68 -3.59 13.24
CA MET A 286 10.75 -2.14 12.97
C MET A 286 10.21 -1.33 14.15
N GLN A 287 9.11 -1.77 14.76
CA GLN A 287 8.53 -1.11 15.94
C GLN A 287 9.45 -1.23 17.17
N GLN A 288 10.07 -2.38 17.43
CA GLN A 288 11.03 -2.52 18.53
C GLN A 288 12.27 -1.66 18.33
N ILE A 289 12.84 -1.63 17.12
CA ILE A 289 13.99 -0.78 16.80
C ILE A 289 13.66 0.70 17.00
N LEU A 290 12.51 1.16 16.49
CA LEU A 290 12.03 2.53 16.72
C LEU A 290 12.00 2.88 18.21
N CYS A 291 11.47 1.96 19.03
CA CYS A 291 11.31 2.15 20.47
C CYS A 291 12.62 1.96 21.25
N GLY A 292 13.72 1.55 20.61
CA GLY A 292 14.96 1.22 21.29
C GLY A 292 14.87 -0.01 22.18
N ILE A 293 13.99 -0.95 21.84
CA ILE A 293 13.80 -2.23 22.53
C ILE A 293 14.73 -3.27 21.91
N ASP A 294 15.33 -4.13 22.75
CA ASP A 294 16.21 -5.21 22.31
C ASP A 294 15.46 -6.22 21.43
N SER A 295 15.75 -6.20 20.12
CA SER A 295 15.11 -7.06 19.12
C SER A 295 15.75 -8.44 18.98
N ARG A 296 16.80 -8.77 19.75
CA ARG A 296 17.55 -10.04 19.64
C ARG A 296 16.65 -11.27 19.64
N PHE A 297 15.69 -11.29 20.56
CA PHE A 297 14.81 -12.45 20.77
C PHE A 297 13.80 -12.68 19.64
N LEU A 298 13.67 -11.75 18.69
CA LEU A 298 12.93 -11.97 17.45
C LEU A 298 13.71 -12.82 16.43
N GLY A 299 15.03 -12.91 16.57
CA GLY A 299 15.91 -13.73 15.71
C GLY A 299 16.19 -15.13 16.27
N GLU A 300 15.75 -15.41 17.50
CA GLU A 300 16.03 -16.65 18.23
C GLU A 300 14.72 -17.38 18.53
N LEU A 301 14.69 -18.71 18.40
CA LEU A 301 13.52 -19.49 18.79
C LEU A 301 13.23 -19.29 20.29
N PRO A 302 11.97 -18.99 20.69
CA PRO A 302 10.72 -19.15 19.94
C PRO A 302 10.18 -17.87 19.25
N PHE A 303 11.04 -16.90 18.93
CA PHE A 303 10.74 -15.63 18.27
C PHE A 303 9.78 -14.74 19.08
N ALA A 304 9.96 -14.73 20.39
CA ALA A 304 9.03 -14.07 21.31
C ALA A 304 9.24 -12.55 21.33
N PRO A 305 8.21 -11.74 21.05
CA PRO A 305 8.27 -10.30 21.27
C PRO A 305 8.11 -9.96 22.76
N VAL A 306 8.55 -8.76 23.16
CA VAL A 306 8.45 -8.30 24.56
C VAL A 306 7.01 -8.03 25.01
N GLN A 307 6.15 -7.55 24.11
CA GLN A 307 4.77 -7.14 24.41
C GLN A 307 3.94 -7.15 23.12
N ALA A 308 2.67 -7.53 23.22
CA ALA A 308 1.69 -7.46 22.12
C ALA A 308 0.93 -6.12 22.07
N ALA A 309 0.52 -5.58 23.22
CA ALA A 309 -0.28 -4.36 23.29
C ALA A 309 0.45 -3.13 22.73
N GLY A 310 -0.31 -2.15 22.23
CA GLY A 310 0.25 -0.92 21.69
C GLY A 310 0.99 -0.08 22.73
N LEU A 311 1.93 0.74 22.27
CA LEU A 311 2.72 1.63 23.14
C LEU A 311 2.26 3.08 22.94
N ALA A 312 1.74 3.69 24.01
CA ALA A 312 1.34 5.09 24.04
C ALA A 312 2.22 5.89 25.00
N GLY A 313 2.74 7.04 24.56
CA GLY A 313 3.63 7.85 25.39
C GLY A 313 3.82 9.26 24.87
N ALA A 314 4.75 10.00 25.51
CA ALA A 314 5.18 11.29 24.99
C ALA A 314 6.06 11.06 23.75
N ALA A 315 5.82 11.82 22.68
CA ALA A 315 6.58 11.68 21.43
C ALA A 315 8.09 11.93 21.63
N GLN A 316 8.44 12.80 22.58
CA GLN A 316 9.83 13.08 22.94
C GLN A 316 10.56 11.85 23.52
N GLN A 317 9.86 10.93 24.19
CA GLN A 317 10.48 9.69 24.71
C GLN A 317 10.89 8.74 23.59
N LEU A 318 10.17 8.75 22.46
CA LEU A 318 10.58 8.05 21.25
C LEU A 318 11.73 8.75 20.52
N GLY A 319 11.92 10.05 20.75
CA GLY A 319 12.90 10.89 20.05
C GLY A 319 12.29 11.76 18.93
N LEU A 320 10.97 11.94 18.91
CA LEU A 320 10.29 12.77 17.91
C LEU A 320 9.98 14.16 18.48
N SER A 321 10.41 15.20 17.76
CA SER A 321 10.23 16.60 18.15
C SER A 321 8.98 17.20 17.48
N ILE A 322 7.84 17.09 18.15
CA ILE A 322 6.56 17.67 17.73
C ILE A 322 6.08 18.73 18.76
N ALA A 323 4.78 19.05 18.81
CA ALA A 323 4.24 19.98 19.80
C ALA A 323 4.64 19.61 21.24
N PRO A 324 4.79 20.58 22.17
CA PRO A 324 5.10 20.29 23.56
C PRO A 324 3.97 19.44 24.18
N GLY A 325 4.33 18.37 24.88
CA GLY A 325 3.36 17.39 25.39
C GLY A 325 2.70 16.52 24.30
N GLY A 326 3.16 16.62 23.05
CA GLY A 326 2.71 15.81 21.93
C GLY A 326 2.89 14.31 22.19
N ARG A 327 1.96 13.52 21.65
CA ARG A 327 1.83 12.09 21.94
C ARG A 327 2.33 11.25 20.77
N ALA A 328 2.79 10.04 21.07
CA ALA A 328 3.02 9.03 20.07
C ALA A 328 2.29 7.73 20.45
N TYR A 329 1.79 7.04 19.44
CA TYR A 329 1.17 5.73 19.57
C TYR A 329 1.73 4.76 18.53
N VAL A 330 2.36 3.70 19.02
CA VAL A 330 2.87 2.59 18.20
C VAL A 330 1.84 1.46 18.27
N LEU A 331 1.36 0.99 17.12
CA LEU A 331 0.28 0.00 17.06
C LEU A 331 0.65 -1.33 17.74
N PRO A 332 -0.34 -2.07 18.26
CA PRO A 332 -0.14 -3.40 18.81
C PRO A 332 0.31 -4.40 17.73
N ILE A 333 0.88 -5.51 18.17
CA ILE A 333 1.40 -6.59 17.32
C ILE A 333 0.75 -7.93 17.67
N ILE A 334 0.85 -8.90 16.76
CA ILE A 334 0.31 -10.26 16.96
C ILE A 334 1.41 -11.23 17.40
N GLY A 335 2.62 -11.10 16.83
CA GLY A 335 3.72 -12.02 17.12
C GLY A 335 5.06 -11.52 16.60
N GLY A 336 6.08 -12.39 16.65
CA GLY A 336 7.46 -11.99 16.31
C GLY A 336 7.65 -11.44 14.89
N PHE A 337 6.87 -11.93 13.92
CA PHE A 337 6.95 -11.53 12.50
C PHE A 337 5.64 -10.96 11.94
N VAL A 338 4.62 -10.74 12.78
CA VAL A 338 3.35 -10.14 12.37
C VAL A 338 3.08 -8.95 13.29
N GLY A 339 3.34 -7.74 12.79
CA GLY A 339 3.37 -6.52 13.58
C GLY A 339 2.15 -5.62 13.40
N GLY A 340 2.32 -4.36 13.83
CA GLY A 340 1.29 -3.34 13.79
C GLY A 340 0.93 -2.88 12.39
N ASP A 341 1.80 -3.07 11.40
CA ASP A 341 1.45 -2.92 9.98
C ASP A 341 0.31 -3.85 9.56
N THR A 342 0.37 -5.13 9.95
CA THR A 342 -0.68 -6.10 9.64
C THR A 342 -1.96 -5.80 10.41
N VAL A 343 -1.85 -5.36 11.67
CA VAL A 343 -3.01 -4.90 12.46
C VAL A 343 -3.68 -3.69 11.81
N ALA A 344 -2.88 -2.72 11.36
CA ALA A 344 -3.38 -1.58 10.60
C ALA A 344 -4.05 -2.02 9.28
N SER A 345 -3.47 -2.97 8.55
CA SER A 345 -4.06 -3.51 7.32
C SER A 345 -5.39 -4.24 7.58
N MET A 346 -5.51 -4.97 8.68
CA MET A 346 -6.77 -5.61 9.12
C MET A 346 -7.85 -4.59 9.48
N LEU A 347 -7.46 -3.49 10.14
CA LEU A 347 -8.35 -2.36 10.38
C LEU A 347 -8.79 -1.71 9.07
N ALA A 348 -7.86 -1.27 8.23
CA ALA A 348 -8.17 -0.58 6.97
C ALA A 348 -9.06 -1.43 6.04
N SER A 349 -8.87 -2.75 6.05
CA SER A 349 -9.70 -3.68 5.30
C SER A 349 -11.09 -3.90 5.90
N ARG A 350 -11.34 -3.46 7.14
CA ARG A 350 -12.55 -3.75 7.93
C ARG A 350 -12.79 -5.25 7.99
N ILE A 351 -11.74 -6.01 8.25
CA ILE A 351 -11.76 -7.48 8.12
C ILE A 351 -12.87 -8.13 8.96
N LEU A 352 -13.17 -7.55 10.13
CA LEU A 352 -14.20 -8.03 11.06
C LEU A 352 -15.64 -7.75 10.60
N GLU A 353 -15.84 -6.79 9.69
CA GLU A 353 -17.17 -6.40 9.19
C GLU A 353 -17.55 -7.14 7.89
N ARG A 354 -16.63 -7.92 7.32
CA ARG A 354 -16.79 -8.54 6.00
C ARG A 354 -17.25 -9.99 6.08
N GLU A 355 -17.88 -10.44 5.00
CA GLU A 355 -18.23 -11.85 4.85
C GLU A 355 -16.97 -12.72 4.71
N THR A 356 -16.97 -13.86 5.40
CA THR A 356 -15.88 -14.83 5.41
C THR A 356 -16.27 -16.12 4.65
N PRO A 357 -15.32 -16.95 4.16
CA PRO A 357 -13.86 -16.84 4.28
C PRO A 357 -13.25 -15.68 3.47
N LEU A 358 -12.33 -14.94 4.08
CA LEU A 358 -11.66 -13.79 3.45
C LEU A 358 -10.15 -13.87 3.68
N LEU A 359 -9.39 -13.60 2.63
CA LEU A 359 -7.93 -13.46 2.69
C LEU A 359 -7.53 -11.99 2.58
N LEU A 360 -6.64 -11.54 3.45
CA LEU A 360 -5.87 -10.32 3.29
C LEU A 360 -4.41 -10.75 3.05
N VAL A 361 -3.79 -10.25 1.99
CA VAL A 361 -2.42 -10.59 1.60
C VAL A 361 -1.66 -9.28 1.41
N ASP A 362 -0.76 -8.98 2.33
CA ASP A 362 0.18 -7.87 2.19
C ASP A 362 1.42 -8.35 1.43
N LEU A 363 1.75 -7.65 0.35
CA LEU A 363 2.86 -7.98 -0.52
C LEU A 363 3.97 -6.95 -0.34
N GLY A 364 4.96 -7.30 0.47
CA GLY A 364 6.21 -6.56 0.62
C GLY A 364 7.41 -7.51 0.68
N THR A 365 8.49 -7.04 1.32
CA THR A 365 9.71 -7.82 1.57
C THR A 365 9.39 -9.07 2.38
N ASN A 366 8.47 -8.94 3.33
CA ASN A 366 7.76 -10.05 3.93
C ASN A 366 6.37 -10.15 3.31
N GLY A 367 5.83 -11.36 3.34
CA GLY A 367 4.48 -11.65 2.90
C GLY A 367 3.60 -11.99 4.07
N GLU A 368 2.90 -10.99 4.60
CA GLU A 368 1.91 -11.16 5.66
C GLU A 368 0.56 -11.56 5.07
N ILE A 369 -0.02 -12.64 5.61
CA ILE A 369 -1.27 -13.21 5.14
C ILE A 369 -2.18 -13.40 6.33
N VAL A 370 -3.40 -12.88 6.24
CA VAL A 370 -4.46 -13.07 7.23
C VAL A 370 -5.64 -13.77 6.58
N LEU A 371 -6.11 -14.85 7.20
CA LEU A 371 -7.32 -15.55 6.84
C LEU A 371 -8.37 -15.32 7.93
N ALA A 372 -9.47 -14.66 7.58
CA ALA A 372 -10.64 -14.50 8.43
C ALA A 372 -11.68 -15.58 8.11
N HIS A 373 -12.06 -16.37 9.10
CA HIS A 373 -13.11 -17.39 8.98
C HIS A 373 -13.66 -17.80 10.35
N ASP A 374 -15.00 -17.93 10.46
CA ASP A 374 -15.70 -18.41 11.66
C ASP A 374 -15.30 -17.69 12.95
N GLY A 375 -15.24 -16.35 12.89
CA GLY A 375 -14.88 -15.51 14.03
C GLY A 375 -13.42 -15.62 14.45
N ARG A 376 -12.56 -16.28 13.66
CA ARG A 376 -11.12 -16.39 13.90
C ARG A 376 -10.32 -15.69 12.81
N LEU A 377 -9.18 -15.13 13.23
CA LEU A 377 -8.16 -14.57 12.35
C LEU A 377 -6.92 -15.46 12.46
N TRP A 378 -6.48 -16.01 11.33
CA TRP A 378 -5.27 -16.80 11.24
C TRP A 378 -4.22 -16.00 10.48
N CYS A 379 -3.05 -15.81 11.08
CA CYS A 379 -1.99 -15.02 10.46
C CYS A 379 -0.77 -15.88 10.14
N ALA A 380 -0.09 -15.57 9.05
CA ALA A 380 1.23 -16.08 8.72
C ALA A 380 2.08 -14.94 8.14
N SER A 381 3.38 -14.95 8.45
CA SER A 381 4.37 -14.16 7.72
C SER A 381 5.30 -15.11 6.97
N THR A 382 5.68 -14.72 5.76
CA THR A 382 6.51 -15.53 4.87
C THR A 382 7.67 -14.69 4.35
N ALA A 383 8.85 -15.30 4.24
CA ALA A 383 10.02 -14.67 3.65
C ALA A 383 9.92 -14.69 2.12
N ALA A 384 9.11 -13.80 1.55
CA ALA A 384 8.97 -13.66 0.10
C ALA A 384 10.21 -13.00 -0.54
N GLY A 385 10.93 -12.18 0.24
CA GLY A 385 12.05 -11.38 -0.25
C GLY A 385 11.58 -10.21 -1.10
N PRO A 386 12.46 -9.24 -1.37
CA PRO A 386 12.08 -7.98 -2.02
C PRO A 386 11.99 -8.10 -3.56
N VAL A 387 11.74 -9.31 -4.09
CA VAL A 387 11.72 -9.59 -5.54
C VAL A 387 10.65 -8.77 -6.27
N PHE A 388 9.47 -8.64 -5.66
CA PHE A 388 8.38 -7.83 -6.21
C PHE A 388 8.54 -6.33 -5.98
N GLU A 389 9.50 -5.93 -5.15
CA GLU A 389 9.96 -4.54 -5.03
C GLU A 389 11.06 -4.21 -6.05
N GLY A 390 11.44 -5.18 -6.88
CA GLY A 390 12.46 -5.05 -7.92
C GLY A 390 13.89 -5.21 -7.42
N ALA A 391 14.11 -5.72 -6.21
CA ALA A 391 15.44 -5.97 -5.67
C ALA A 391 15.88 -7.43 -5.89
N ARG A 392 17.20 -7.69 -5.78
CA ARG A 392 17.85 -9.00 -6.00
C ARG A 392 17.67 -9.61 -7.40
N LEU A 393 17.21 -8.83 -8.36
CA LEU A 393 17.06 -9.20 -9.76
C LEU A 393 18.07 -8.42 -10.61
N SER A 394 18.68 -9.07 -11.59
CA SER A 394 19.63 -8.42 -12.50
C SER A 394 18.99 -7.34 -13.38
N CYS A 395 17.71 -7.53 -13.71
CA CYS A 395 16.90 -6.57 -14.45
C CYS A 395 15.92 -5.77 -13.59
N GLY A 396 15.85 -6.04 -12.28
CA GLY A 396 14.86 -5.43 -11.41
C GLY A 396 15.22 -3.99 -11.03
N MET A 397 14.19 -3.18 -10.82
CA MET A 397 14.31 -1.89 -10.15
C MET A 397 12.99 -1.53 -9.45
N ARG A 398 13.02 -0.54 -8.56
CA ARG A 398 11.80 -0.01 -7.94
C ARG A 398 10.89 0.68 -8.96
N ALA A 399 9.63 0.86 -8.62
CA ALA A 399 8.65 1.59 -9.42
C ALA A 399 8.96 3.11 -9.41
N GLU A 400 9.93 3.51 -10.20
CA GLU A 400 10.44 4.88 -10.35
C GLU A 400 10.57 5.25 -11.84
N PRO A 401 10.74 6.54 -12.19
CA PRO A 401 10.90 6.95 -13.59
C PRO A 401 11.99 6.16 -14.34
N GLY A 402 11.59 5.49 -15.42
CA GLY A 402 12.43 4.57 -16.19
C GLY A 402 12.20 3.07 -15.89
N ALA A 403 11.35 2.72 -14.92
CA ALA A 403 10.96 1.34 -14.67
C ALA A 403 9.87 0.88 -15.65
N ILE A 404 10.03 -0.32 -16.21
CA ILE A 404 8.98 -1.00 -16.97
C ILE A 404 7.91 -1.44 -15.98
N GLU A 405 6.74 -0.81 -16.03
CA GLU A 405 5.61 -1.09 -15.14
C GLU A 405 4.57 -2.02 -15.73
N LYS A 406 4.56 -2.15 -17.06
CA LYS A 406 3.62 -3.01 -17.77
C LYS A 406 4.27 -3.67 -18.96
N VAL A 407 3.96 -4.95 -19.16
CA VAL A 407 4.42 -5.74 -20.30
C VAL A 407 3.24 -6.37 -21.02
N VAL A 408 3.14 -6.15 -22.33
CA VAL A 408 2.17 -6.85 -23.19
C VAL A 408 2.94 -7.62 -24.24
N LEU A 409 2.65 -8.91 -24.37
CA LEU A 409 3.32 -9.82 -25.30
C LEU A 409 2.25 -10.44 -26.20
N ASN A 410 2.23 -10.04 -27.47
CA ASN A 410 1.37 -10.58 -28.51
C ASN A 410 2.26 -11.12 -29.65
N ASP A 411 2.23 -10.49 -30.83
CA ASP A 411 3.17 -10.80 -31.92
C ASP A 411 4.59 -10.25 -31.66
N ASP A 412 4.69 -9.23 -30.80
CA ASP A 412 5.95 -8.66 -30.30
C ASP A 412 5.77 -8.23 -28.83
N LEU A 413 6.87 -7.77 -28.22
CA LEU A 413 6.95 -7.26 -26.87
C LEU A 413 6.71 -5.75 -26.83
N HIS A 414 5.73 -5.34 -26.05
CA HIS A 414 5.34 -3.96 -25.81
C HIS A 414 5.54 -3.60 -24.34
N LEU A 415 6.18 -2.46 -24.09
CA LEU A 415 6.61 -2.03 -22.75
C LEU A 415 6.03 -0.66 -22.43
N GLU A 416 5.46 -0.51 -21.24
CA GLU A 416 5.09 0.78 -20.67
C GLU A 416 6.09 1.12 -19.57
N VAL A 417 6.63 2.34 -19.62
CA VAL A 417 7.71 2.78 -18.75
C VAL A 417 7.24 4.01 -17.98
N ILE A 418 7.43 3.98 -16.67
CA ILE A 418 7.08 5.10 -15.78
C ILE A 418 7.81 6.36 -16.24
N GLY A 419 7.05 7.43 -16.44
CA GLY A 419 7.58 8.72 -16.90
C GLY A 419 7.95 8.77 -18.39
N GLN A 420 7.63 7.74 -19.18
CA GLN A 420 7.92 7.69 -20.63
C GLN A 420 9.41 7.86 -20.98
N LEU A 421 10.28 7.44 -20.06
CA LEU A 421 11.73 7.50 -20.22
C LEU A 421 12.28 6.22 -20.88
N PRO A 422 13.53 6.21 -21.35
CA PRO A 422 14.21 4.97 -21.72
C PRO A 422 14.20 3.95 -20.56
N PRO A 423 13.90 2.67 -20.83
CA PRO A 423 13.82 1.64 -19.79
C PRO A 423 15.20 1.42 -19.14
N LYS A 424 15.22 1.50 -17.81
CA LYS A 424 16.41 1.23 -16.98
C LYS A 424 16.37 -0.14 -16.32
N GLY A 425 15.16 -0.66 -16.07
CA GLY A 425 14.89 -1.92 -15.39
C GLY A 425 13.39 -2.22 -15.36
N ILE A 426 13.00 -3.26 -14.65
CA ILE A 426 11.62 -3.76 -14.54
C ILE A 426 11.17 -3.68 -13.09
N CYS A 427 10.02 -3.06 -12.80
CA CYS A 427 9.43 -3.13 -11.46
C CYS A 427 8.54 -4.37 -11.31
N GLY A 428 8.07 -4.64 -10.08
CA GLY A 428 7.33 -5.86 -9.77
C GLY A 428 6.16 -6.15 -10.73
N SER A 429 5.44 -5.12 -11.16
CA SER A 429 4.22 -5.28 -11.98
C SER A 429 4.60 -5.72 -13.39
N GLY A 430 5.59 -5.04 -13.98
CA GLY A 430 6.17 -5.41 -15.26
C GLY A 430 6.80 -6.81 -15.22
N LEU A 431 7.37 -7.21 -14.08
CA LEU A 431 7.96 -8.54 -13.92
C LEU A 431 6.90 -9.64 -13.86
N ILE A 432 5.84 -9.47 -13.06
CA ILE A 432 4.71 -10.42 -13.02
C ILE A 432 4.09 -10.56 -14.41
N ASP A 433 3.89 -9.42 -15.07
CA ASP A 433 3.35 -9.36 -16.43
C ASP A 433 4.22 -10.13 -17.43
N LEU A 434 5.54 -9.91 -17.40
CA LEU A 434 6.49 -10.58 -18.28
C LEU A 434 6.51 -12.08 -18.03
N ILE A 435 6.61 -12.53 -16.78
CA ILE A 435 6.64 -13.96 -16.46
C ILE A 435 5.33 -14.64 -16.87
N ALA A 436 4.18 -14.04 -16.58
CA ALA A 436 2.89 -14.57 -17.01
C ALA A 436 2.79 -14.66 -18.55
N ALA A 437 3.27 -13.64 -19.25
CA ALA A 437 3.29 -13.62 -20.71
C ALA A 437 4.18 -14.71 -21.31
N LEU A 438 5.39 -14.91 -20.77
CA LEU A 438 6.32 -15.96 -21.20
C LEU A 438 5.74 -17.36 -20.94
N LEU A 439 5.04 -17.55 -19.82
CA LEU A 439 4.32 -18.79 -19.51
C LEU A 439 3.16 -19.05 -20.49
N ASN A 440 2.47 -18.00 -20.94
CA ASN A 440 1.36 -18.14 -21.90
C ASN A 440 1.85 -18.50 -23.30
N HIS A 441 3.01 -18.00 -23.70
CA HIS A 441 3.61 -18.27 -25.00
C HIS A 441 4.48 -19.52 -25.02
N GLY A 442 4.67 -20.20 -23.88
CA GLY A 442 5.49 -21.40 -23.77
C GLY A 442 6.99 -21.15 -23.91
N ILE A 443 7.45 -19.89 -23.82
CA ILE A 443 8.88 -19.54 -23.74
C ILE A 443 9.43 -19.96 -22.36
N LEU A 444 8.59 -19.86 -21.33
CA LEU A 444 8.84 -20.34 -19.98
C LEU A 444 7.99 -21.58 -19.70
N THR A 445 8.59 -22.64 -19.16
CA THR A 445 7.84 -23.83 -18.74
C THR A 445 7.14 -23.60 -17.39
N PRO A 446 6.11 -24.40 -17.05
CA PRO A 446 5.49 -24.34 -15.71
C PRO A 446 6.47 -24.61 -14.54
N ALA A 447 7.56 -25.33 -14.80
CA ALA A 447 8.63 -25.55 -13.82
C ALA A 447 9.56 -24.32 -13.65
N GLY A 448 9.33 -23.25 -14.42
CA GLY A 448 10.13 -22.02 -14.43
C GLY A 448 11.43 -22.14 -15.22
N GLN A 449 11.53 -23.09 -16.14
CA GLN A 449 12.69 -23.20 -17.03
C GLN A 449 12.48 -22.32 -18.26
N LEU A 450 13.43 -21.43 -18.54
CA LEU A 450 13.47 -20.68 -19.79
C LEU A 450 13.99 -21.62 -20.89
N LEU A 451 13.24 -21.75 -21.98
CA LEU A 451 13.63 -22.64 -23.08
C LEU A 451 14.77 -22.03 -23.90
N ALA A 452 15.64 -22.90 -24.42
CA ALA A 452 16.65 -22.52 -25.40
C ALA A 452 16.01 -22.25 -26.78
N PRO A 453 16.66 -21.48 -27.67
CA PRO A 453 16.09 -21.08 -28.95
C PRO A 453 15.58 -22.24 -29.83
N ASP A 454 16.27 -23.38 -29.78
CA ASP A 454 15.96 -24.62 -30.51
C ASP A 454 14.79 -25.42 -29.91
N ALA A 455 14.46 -25.19 -28.64
CA ALA A 455 13.37 -25.83 -27.93
C ALA A 455 12.08 -24.99 -27.91
N LEU A 456 12.06 -23.82 -28.56
CA LEU A 456 10.90 -22.94 -28.56
C LEU A 456 9.72 -23.53 -29.34
N PRO A 457 8.46 -23.19 -28.97
CA PRO A 457 7.30 -23.63 -29.73
C PRO A 457 7.32 -23.14 -31.18
N ALA A 458 7.09 -24.04 -32.15
CA ALA A 458 7.14 -23.71 -33.58
C ALA A 458 6.15 -22.61 -34.01
N ARG A 459 5.06 -22.42 -33.26
CA ARG A 459 4.03 -21.39 -33.50
C ARG A 459 4.37 -20.01 -32.91
N LEU A 460 5.53 -19.86 -32.27
CA LEU A 460 5.91 -18.62 -31.62
C LEU A 460 6.23 -17.54 -32.68
N PRO A 461 5.73 -16.30 -32.54
CA PRO A 461 6.09 -15.21 -33.43
C PRO A 461 7.61 -15.03 -33.55
N VAL A 462 8.10 -14.83 -34.77
CA VAL A 462 9.55 -14.72 -35.06
C VAL A 462 10.22 -13.63 -34.24
N ALA A 463 9.55 -12.48 -34.07
CA ALA A 463 10.05 -11.36 -33.26
C ALA A 463 10.27 -11.75 -31.79
N LEU A 464 9.43 -12.63 -31.24
CA LEU A 464 9.58 -13.15 -29.88
C LEU A 464 10.64 -14.24 -29.78
N ALA A 465 10.71 -15.13 -30.76
CA ALA A 465 11.73 -16.18 -30.81
C ALA A 465 13.15 -15.59 -30.85
N GLN A 466 13.35 -14.52 -31.62
CA GLN A 466 14.63 -13.80 -31.71
C GLN A 466 15.06 -13.11 -30.41
N ARG A 467 14.14 -12.91 -29.45
CA ARG A 467 14.48 -12.34 -28.13
C ARG A 467 15.08 -13.38 -27.19
N VAL A 468 14.88 -14.67 -27.44
CA VAL A 468 15.52 -15.74 -26.66
C VAL A 468 16.90 -16.00 -27.24
N ARG A 469 17.93 -15.88 -26.40
CA ARG A 469 19.31 -16.07 -26.82
C ARG A 469 20.09 -16.85 -25.77
N LEU A 470 21.25 -17.36 -26.16
CA LEU A 470 22.17 -18.01 -25.24
C LEU A 470 23.22 -17.00 -24.77
N ASN A 471 23.48 -16.97 -23.47
CA ASN A 471 24.55 -16.18 -22.90
C ASN A 471 25.92 -16.86 -23.12
N ARG A 472 27.00 -16.25 -22.62
CA ARG A 472 28.38 -16.79 -22.76
C ARG A 472 28.57 -18.18 -22.15
N SER A 473 27.76 -18.56 -21.17
CA SER A 473 27.80 -19.89 -20.55
C SER A 473 26.86 -20.90 -21.22
N GLY A 474 26.23 -20.55 -22.34
CA GLY A 474 25.26 -21.40 -23.03
C GLY A 474 23.89 -21.50 -22.35
N ALA A 475 23.61 -20.65 -21.36
CA ALA A 475 22.32 -20.63 -20.67
C ALA A 475 21.35 -19.67 -21.39
N PRO A 476 20.05 -20.02 -21.50
CA PRO A 476 19.06 -19.15 -22.13
C PRO A 476 18.79 -17.89 -21.30
N GLU A 477 18.59 -16.78 -22.00
CA GLU A 477 18.17 -15.48 -21.47
C GLU A 477 17.19 -14.80 -22.46
N PHE A 478 16.29 -13.99 -21.93
CA PHE A 478 15.28 -13.29 -22.72
C PHE A 478 15.60 -11.79 -22.82
N LEU A 479 15.72 -11.28 -24.04
CA LEU A 479 15.96 -9.86 -24.34
C LEU A 479 14.68 -9.04 -24.16
N VAL A 480 14.60 -8.36 -23.03
CA VAL A 480 13.50 -7.44 -22.70
C VAL A 480 13.64 -6.17 -23.52
N CYS A 481 14.79 -5.49 -23.46
CA CYS A 481 15.05 -4.36 -24.35
C CYS A 481 16.53 -4.18 -24.66
N GLN A 482 16.81 -3.68 -25.86
CA GLN A 482 18.15 -3.20 -26.19
C GLN A 482 18.38 -1.83 -25.56
N ARG A 483 19.53 -1.62 -24.92
CA ARG A 483 19.99 -0.31 -24.43
C ARG A 483 21.38 0.00 -25.01
N GLU A 484 21.79 1.27 -24.92
CA GLU A 484 23.06 1.76 -25.48
C GLU A 484 24.30 1.10 -24.84
N ARG A 485 24.28 0.90 -23.51
CA ARG A 485 25.40 0.29 -22.79
C ARG A 485 25.27 -1.23 -22.73
N GLU A 486 24.22 -1.71 -22.08
CA GLU A 486 24.00 -3.14 -21.85
C GLU A 486 22.52 -3.48 -22.05
N PRO A 487 22.19 -4.57 -22.76
CA PRO A 487 20.82 -4.99 -22.95
C PRO A 487 20.16 -5.32 -21.60
N LEU A 488 18.87 -5.01 -21.48
CA LEU A 488 18.06 -5.44 -20.35
C LEU A 488 17.56 -6.86 -20.60
N LEU A 489 17.95 -7.79 -19.73
CA LEU A 489 17.75 -9.23 -19.91
C LEU A 489 17.00 -9.83 -18.72
N LEU A 490 16.08 -10.75 -19.00
CA LEU A 490 15.54 -11.62 -17.96
C LEU A 490 16.29 -12.96 -18.02
N THR A 491 16.91 -13.34 -16.91
CA THR A 491 17.72 -14.56 -16.80
C THR A 491 16.99 -15.68 -16.07
N GLN A 492 17.50 -16.92 -16.20
CA GLN A 492 17.02 -18.07 -15.42
C GLN A 492 17.14 -17.85 -13.90
N ARG A 493 18.16 -17.10 -13.45
CA ARG A 493 18.33 -16.73 -12.04
C ARG A 493 17.22 -15.79 -11.58
N ASP A 494 16.90 -14.77 -12.37
CA ASP A 494 15.82 -13.83 -12.06
C ASP A 494 14.48 -14.55 -11.93
N ILE A 495 14.19 -15.48 -12.85
CA ILE A 495 12.99 -16.32 -12.80
C ILE A 495 12.96 -17.14 -11.51
N ARG A 496 14.11 -17.68 -11.08
CA ARG A 496 14.20 -18.46 -9.84
C ARG A 496 13.88 -17.63 -8.61
N GLU A 497 14.33 -16.38 -8.54
CA GLU A 497 13.97 -15.46 -7.45
C GLU A 497 12.46 -15.19 -7.42
N VAL A 498 11.83 -14.99 -8.59
CA VAL A 498 10.36 -14.84 -8.67
C VAL A 498 9.64 -16.08 -8.16
N GLN A 499 10.13 -17.28 -8.51
CA GLN A 499 9.55 -18.54 -8.02
C GLN A 499 9.65 -18.66 -6.50
N LEU A 500 10.78 -18.27 -5.91
CA LEU A 500 10.97 -18.32 -4.46
C LEU A 500 9.99 -17.37 -3.76
N GLY A 501 9.88 -16.12 -4.22
CA GLY A 501 8.95 -15.16 -3.64
C GLY A 501 7.47 -15.55 -3.82
N ALA A 502 7.06 -15.92 -5.05
CA ALA A 502 5.70 -16.38 -5.31
C ALA A 502 5.36 -17.66 -4.55
N GLY A 503 6.31 -18.59 -4.47
CA GLY A 503 6.19 -19.85 -3.75
C GLY A 503 6.02 -19.65 -2.25
N ALA A 504 6.74 -18.72 -1.64
CA ALA A 504 6.60 -18.37 -0.22
C ALA A 504 5.18 -17.89 0.12
N ILE A 505 4.66 -16.91 -0.65
CA ILE A 505 3.29 -16.40 -0.48
C ILE A 505 2.26 -17.50 -0.69
N ARG A 506 2.39 -18.28 -1.78
CA ARG A 506 1.48 -19.39 -2.07
C ARG A 506 1.50 -20.44 -0.96
N ALA A 507 2.67 -20.77 -0.42
CA ALA A 507 2.80 -21.71 0.67
C ALA A 507 2.08 -21.21 1.94
N GLY A 508 2.27 -19.94 2.31
CA GLY A 508 1.57 -19.31 3.43
C GLY A 508 0.05 -19.38 3.28
N ILE A 509 -0.49 -18.98 2.12
CA ILE A 509 -1.93 -19.06 1.83
C ILE A 509 -2.42 -20.51 1.95
N THR A 510 -1.69 -21.45 1.35
CA THR A 510 -2.07 -22.88 1.33
C THR A 510 -2.09 -23.47 2.74
N LEU A 511 -1.11 -23.13 3.57
CA LEU A 511 -1.03 -23.60 4.96
C LEU A 511 -2.17 -23.06 5.81
N LEU A 512 -2.48 -21.76 5.69
CA LEU A 512 -3.61 -21.15 6.40
C LEU A 512 -4.95 -21.79 5.98
N LEU A 513 -5.18 -21.96 4.68
CA LEU A 513 -6.38 -22.63 4.16
C LEU A 513 -6.48 -24.08 4.64
N LYS A 514 -5.36 -24.82 4.65
CA LYS A 514 -5.31 -26.19 5.17
C LYS A 514 -5.62 -26.24 6.67
N GLN A 515 -5.04 -25.33 7.45
CA GLN A 515 -5.26 -25.23 8.89
C GLN A 515 -6.73 -24.92 9.22
N ALA A 516 -7.34 -24.01 8.47
CA ALA A 516 -8.75 -23.67 8.60
C ALA A 516 -9.70 -24.65 7.86
N ARG A 517 -9.16 -25.65 7.15
CA ARG A 517 -9.91 -26.64 6.33
C ARG A 517 -10.81 -26.01 5.27
N ILE A 518 -10.36 -24.92 4.65
CA ILE A 518 -11.11 -24.16 3.65
C ILE A 518 -10.63 -24.53 2.25
N ASN A 519 -11.58 -24.85 1.36
CA ASN A 519 -11.29 -24.97 -0.06
C ASN A 519 -11.07 -23.57 -0.67
N PRO A 520 -10.03 -23.33 -1.48
CA PRO A 520 -9.81 -22.03 -2.14
C PRO A 520 -11.03 -21.46 -2.86
N ARG A 521 -11.89 -22.32 -3.46
CA ARG A 521 -13.12 -21.89 -4.16
C ARG A 521 -14.16 -21.25 -3.24
N ALA A 522 -14.10 -21.55 -1.94
CA ALA A 522 -14.99 -20.99 -0.92
C ALA A 522 -14.60 -19.57 -0.49
N ILE A 523 -13.40 -19.09 -0.85
CA ILE A 523 -12.93 -17.76 -0.49
C ILE A 523 -13.81 -16.70 -1.14
N ARG A 524 -14.48 -15.88 -0.33
CA ARG A 524 -15.43 -14.84 -0.78
C ARG A 524 -14.72 -13.57 -1.24
N ALA A 525 -13.58 -13.25 -0.65
CA ALA A 525 -12.78 -12.09 -1.01
C ALA A 525 -11.28 -12.32 -0.77
N VAL A 526 -10.45 -11.75 -1.63
CA VAL A 526 -9.01 -11.61 -1.45
C VAL A 526 -8.68 -10.12 -1.55
N LEU A 527 -8.11 -9.58 -0.49
CA LEU A 527 -7.72 -8.19 -0.38
C LEU A 527 -6.19 -8.14 -0.49
N LEU A 528 -5.67 -7.51 -1.55
CA LEU A 528 -4.24 -7.34 -1.75
C LEU A 528 -3.81 -5.98 -1.18
N SER A 529 -2.79 -5.98 -0.33
CA SER A 529 -2.15 -4.78 0.24
C SER A 529 -0.69 -4.70 -0.19
N GLY A 530 -0.06 -3.57 0.13
CA GLY A 530 1.35 -3.28 -0.13
C GLY A 530 1.51 -2.29 -1.27
N GLY A 531 2.61 -1.52 -1.25
CA GLY A 531 2.90 -0.51 -2.29
C GLY A 531 2.90 -1.08 -3.71
N PHE A 532 3.18 -2.37 -3.85
CA PHE A 532 3.15 -3.12 -5.09
C PHE A 532 1.76 -3.63 -5.50
N GLY A 533 0.92 -4.05 -4.54
CA GLY A 533 -0.35 -4.74 -4.77
C GLY A 533 -1.37 -3.99 -5.66
N ASN A 534 -1.23 -2.67 -5.76
CA ASN A 534 -2.11 -1.81 -6.55
C ASN A 534 -1.98 -1.95 -8.07
N PHE A 535 -0.81 -2.34 -8.56
CA PHE A 535 -0.51 -2.30 -9.99
C PHE A 535 -0.44 -3.71 -10.60
N ILE A 536 -0.84 -4.73 -9.83
CA ILE A 536 -0.78 -6.13 -10.24
C ILE A 536 -2.03 -6.50 -11.02
N ARG A 537 -1.86 -7.01 -12.24
CA ARG A 537 -2.94 -7.69 -12.95
C ARG A 537 -3.22 -9.03 -12.28
N HIS A 538 -4.36 -9.18 -11.59
CA HIS A 538 -4.55 -10.37 -10.75
C HIS A 538 -4.58 -11.69 -11.55
N GLN A 539 -4.96 -11.66 -12.84
CA GLN A 539 -4.88 -12.85 -13.72
C GLN A 539 -3.43 -13.32 -13.88
N HIS A 540 -2.50 -12.38 -13.97
CA HIS A 540 -1.07 -12.66 -14.11
C HIS A 540 -0.48 -13.14 -12.78
N ALA A 541 -0.88 -12.54 -11.66
CA ALA A 541 -0.55 -13.05 -10.33
C ALA A 541 -1.01 -14.51 -10.13
N GLN A 542 -2.20 -14.86 -10.60
CA GLN A 542 -2.67 -16.23 -10.59
C GLN A 542 -1.86 -17.13 -11.54
N ARG A 543 -1.55 -16.63 -12.75
CA ARG A 543 -0.81 -17.37 -13.78
C ARG A 543 0.59 -17.78 -13.33
N ILE A 544 1.29 -16.89 -12.62
CA ILE A 544 2.64 -17.17 -12.08
C ILE A 544 2.61 -17.99 -10.79
N GLY A 545 1.43 -18.30 -10.25
CA GLY A 545 1.28 -19.08 -9.03
C GLY A 545 1.39 -18.27 -7.74
N LEU A 546 1.34 -16.94 -7.77
CA LEU A 546 1.32 -16.09 -6.57
C LEU A 546 -0.01 -16.23 -5.82
N LEU A 547 -1.15 -16.18 -6.52
CA LEU A 547 -2.52 -16.28 -5.93
C LEU A 547 -3.27 -17.51 -6.46
N PRO A 548 -4.06 -18.24 -5.64
CA PRO A 548 -4.62 -19.52 -6.06
C PRO A 548 -5.45 -19.39 -7.34
N PRO A 549 -5.25 -20.26 -8.35
CA PRO A 549 -6.00 -20.19 -9.60
C PRO A 549 -7.48 -20.52 -9.41
N ASP A 550 -7.82 -21.29 -8.39
CA ASP A 550 -9.19 -21.68 -8.04
C ASP A 550 -10.02 -20.55 -7.41
N ILE A 551 -9.40 -19.41 -7.07
CA ILE A 551 -10.15 -18.24 -6.57
C ILE A 551 -10.69 -17.45 -7.76
N GLU A 552 -11.98 -17.18 -7.75
CA GLU A 552 -12.60 -16.35 -8.78
C GLU A 552 -11.97 -14.96 -8.82
N HIS A 553 -11.48 -14.56 -9.99
CA HIS A 553 -10.72 -13.32 -10.18
C HIS A 553 -11.47 -12.06 -9.71
N LYS A 554 -12.80 -12.00 -9.85
CA LYS A 554 -13.65 -10.89 -9.38
C LYS A 554 -13.63 -10.67 -7.86
N ARG A 555 -13.18 -11.67 -7.09
CA ARG A 555 -13.09 -11.62 -5.64
C ARG A 555 -11.78 -11.00 -5.17
N ILE A 556 -10.85 -10.71 -6.09
CA ILE A 556 -9.54 -10.14 -5.78
C ILE A 556 -9.59 -8.62 -5.99
N THR A 557 -9.26 -7.85 -4.95
CA THR A 557 -9.26 -6.39 -4.96
C THR A 557 -8.04 -5.83 -4.25
N SER A 558 -7.46 -4.75 -4.74
CA SER A 558 -6.34 -4.07 -4.09
C SER A 558 -6.81 -2.98 -3.12
N LEU A 559 -6.10 -2.84 -1.99
CA LEU A 559 -6.35 -1.86 -0.92
C LEU A 559 -5.31 -0.74 -0.86
N GLY A 560 -4.24 -0.83 -1.65
CA GLY A 560 -3.08 0.03 -1.55
C GLY A 560 -2.29 -0.17 -0.28
N ASN A 561 -1.70 0.91 0.23
CA ASN A 561 -0.99 0.86 1.50
C ASN A 561 -2.02 0.82 2.65
N ALA A 562 -2.47 -0.39 2.97
CA ALA A 562 -3.46 -0.62 4.01
C ALA A 562 -2.88 -0.35 5.41
N ALA A 563 -1.57 -0.56 5.61
CA ALA A 563 -0.88 -0.23 6.86
C ALA A 563 -0.94 1.27 7.16
N LEU A 564 -0.58 2.13 6.21
CA LEU A 564 -0.72 3.58 6.37
C LEU A 564 -2.19 3.98 6.54
N SER A 565 -3.09 3.37 5.78
CA SER A 565 -4.53 3.65 5.87
C SER A 565 -5.11 3.32 7.25
N GLY A 566 -4.68 2.21 7.86
CA GLY A 566 -5.06 1.83 9.21
C GLY A 566 -4.45 2.75 10.26
N ALA A 567 -3.18 3.13 10.11
CA ALA A 567 -2.52 4.11 10.98
C ALA A 567 -3.24 5.48 10.96
N LYS A 568 -3.67 5.95 9.77
CA LYS A 568 -4.52 7.14 9.63
C LYS A 568 -5.83 6.99 10.39
N TRP A 569 -6.49 5.83 10.28
CA TRP A 569 -7.76 5.60 10.96
C TRP A 569 -7.58 5.61 12.49
N VAL A 570 -6.53 4.96 13.02
CA VAL A 570 -6.18 4.97 14.45
C VAL A 570 -5.85 6.37 14.97
N LEU A 571 -5.26 7.22 14.14
CA LEU A 571 -4.99 8.63 14.47
C LEU A 571 -6.29 9.44 14.54
N LEU A 572 -7.21 9.22 13.61
CA LEU A 572 -8.45 9.98 13.50
C LEU A 572 -9.58 9.48 14.42
N ASN A 573 -9.46 8.26 14.96
CA ASN A 573 -10.53 7.63 15.71
C ASN A 573 -10.00 6.72 16.84
N THR A 574 -10.26 7.11 18.09
CA THR A 574 -9.86 6.36 19.29
C THR A 574 -10.60 5.02 19.46
N ALA A 575 -11.80 4.86 18.90
CA ALA A 575 -12.47 3.57 18.86
C ALA A 575 -11.76 2.60 17.90
N ALA A 576 -11.24 3.09 16.77
CA ALA A 576 -10.39 2.30 15.88
C ALA A 576 -9.08 1.89 16.56
N ARG A 577 -8.51 2.76 17.41
CA ARG A 577 -7.37 2.40 18.28
C ARG A 577 -7.70 1.23 19.20
N HIS A 578 -8.83 1.29 19.90
CA HIS A 578 -9.28 0.19 20.75
C HIS A 578 -9.55 -1.10 19.95
N GLN A 579 -10.11 -0.97 18.74
CA GLN A 579 -10.31 -2.11 17.84
C GLN A 579 -8.98 -2.72 17.38
N ALA A 580 -7.91 -1.92 17.20
CA ALA A 580 -6.56 -2.42 16.92
C ALA A 580 -6.09 -3.38 18.03
N GLU A 581 -6.29 -2.99 19.29
CA GLU A 581 -5.92 -3.78 20.48
C GLU A 581 -6.77 -5.05 20.64
N ILE A 582 -8.00 -5.08 20.11
CA ILE A 582 -8.84 -6.29 20.10
C ILE A 582 -8.43 -7.25 18.98
N ILE A 583 -8.01 -6.70 17.84
CA ILE A 583 -7.60 -7.49 16.67
C ILE A 583 -6.26 -8.20 16.92
N ALA A 584 -5.35 -7.51 17.60
CA ALA A 584 -4.07 -8.06 18.05
C ALA A 584 -4.29 -9.09 19.17
#